data_AF-A0A1H6NM28-F1
#
_entry.id   AF-A0A1H6NM28-F1
#
_cell.length_a   1.000
_cell.length_b   1.000
_cell.length_c   1.000
_cell.angle_alpha   90.00
_cell.angle_beta   90.00
_cell.angle_gamma   90.00
#
_symmetry.space_group_name_H-M   'P 1'
#
loop_
_entity.id
_entity.type
_entity.pdbx_description
1 polymer ?
#
loop_
_entity_poly.entity_id
_entity_poly.type
_entity_poly.pdbx_seq_one_letter_code
_entity_poly.pdbx_strand_id
1 'polypeptide(L)'
;MRYSFEDSSATGQHRRPVWAAPTGPVAVAIIDGPYDAGALSDVLASAPSGSDGRCRSGPNDACDHGTFVMGLLGARADAPIPGLCPGCALIHIPLFVDAVSPSARVDDLAAAIEGAVAAGARVINLSLAILGGDSQINPRLAAALEAAEASGAVLLVAAGNQGRRVTGQLLSHPAVIPVVAADAAQILLPDSNFGPEITRRGVAALGRMAGYAPDGGTTVMSGTSVAAAVATGILAQLWSERPDIDADTLRSAVAALGPRDGAKPPMLDRNRVLAELDRMVGADGEARTNDTRLQGAMTMTTGNGRSPTSAVGGLLSRSMQIVRPAGGDCGCGAPDGACSCGGHHDTLSGFVYAIGTIEADYPNIAIEREMQLIANHLSVGAEIERDGSTKLTEDRNWQHAVLSKDRKLTRYIARQLRWRLTIEDFPVFLLNPNDPGYFDDLIDALARPKYPAKAESRRGKSAAKQAIPIAEHAGLAEDLDVVVGVVGPRTPDGIVISLDQIFQVDRNQLIPDGLKYFPQIADSHGLTDEDRAYNFLFARYRPPLGEIDDYKFMGMRIVPSRLGSDTGRIVRAIYTFRNPAAGEREFFVRVDVTHEFPMIVSPWQPYLERGGRL
;
A
#
# COMPACT_ATOMS: atom_id res chain seq x y z
N MET A 1 -7.20 -1.32 -43.99
CA MET A 1 -6.73 -0.13 -44.72
C MET A 1 -5.39 -0.49 -45.37
N ARG A 2 -5.25 -0.33 -46.69
CA ARG A 2 -4.07 -0.80 -47.45
C ARG A 2 -2.89 0.15 -47.24
N TYR A 3 -1.72 -0.38 -46.89
CA TYR A 3 -0.44 0.32 -46.90
C TYR A 3 0.09 0.42 -48.34
N SER A 4 0.50 1.62 -48.77
CA SER A 4 1.33 1.84 -49.96
C SER A 4 2.57 2.63 -49.55
N PHE A 5 3.75 2.07 -49.82
CA PHE A 5 5.03 2.74 -49.71
C PHE A 5 5.31 3.47 -51.03
N GLU A 6 5.56 4.77 -50.96
CA GLU A 6 6.32 5.50 -51.98
C GLU A 6 7.51 6.18 -51.29
N ASP A 7 8.69 5.85 -51.78
CA ASP A 7 9.99 6.41 -51.42
C ASP A 7 10.34 7.51 -52.43
N SER A 8 10.67 8.71 -51.94
CA SER A 8 11.52 9.64 -52.68
C SER A 8 12.15 10.71 -51.78
N SER A 9 13.43 10.48 -51.48
CA SER A 9 14.55 11.43 -51.46
C SER A 9 14.60 12.61 -50.44
N ALA A 10 15.60 12.49 -49.56
CA ALA A 10 16.60 13.50 -49.21
C ALA A 10 16.15 14.84 -48.61
N THR A 11 15.91 14.83 -47.30
CA THR A 11 16.46 15.80 -46.33
C THR A 11 16.17 15.26 -44.92
N GLY A 12 17.20 15.02 -44.13
CA GLY A 12 17.11 14.44 -42.78
C GLY A 12 16.55 15.40 -41.75
N GLN A 13 15.26 15.72 -41.83
CA GLN A 13 14.46 16.18 -40.70
C GLN A 13 13.54 15.03 -40.29
N HIS A 14 13.71 14.52 -39.07
CA HIS A 14 12.72 13.66 -38.42
C HIS A 14 11.42 14.45 -38.26
N ARG A 15 10.55 14.44 -39.28
CA ARG A 15 9.16 14.84 -39.14
C ARG A 15 8.46 13.75 -38.32
N ARG A 16 7.95 14.12 -37.14
CA ARG A 16 7.01 13.30 -36.37
C ARG A 16 5.89 12.83 -37.32
N PRO A 17 5.44 11.56 -37.27
CA PRO A 17 4.31 11.13 -38.07
C PRO A 17 3.10 12.00 -37.70
N VAL A 18 2.57 12.73 -38.68
CA VAL A 18 1.32 13.48 -38.52
C VAL A 18 0.20 12.44 -38.60
N TRP A 19 -0.28 12.00 -37.44
CA TRP A 19 -1.48 11.18 -37.35
C TRP A 19 -2.63 12.00 -37.94
N ALA A 20 -3.29 11.48 -38.98
CA ALA A 20 -4.55 12.07 -39.43
C ALA A 20 -5.53 12.03 -38.25
N ALA A 21 -6.09 13.19 -37.89
CA ALA A 21 -7.06 13.29 -36.80
C ALA A 21 -8.21 12.30 -37.07
N PRO A 22 -8.49 11.34 -36.16
CA PRO A 22 -9.60 10.42 -36.36
C PRO A 22 -10.91 11.20 -36.37
N THR A 23 -11.71 11.03 -37.43
CA THR A 23 -12.98 11.73 -37.66
C THR A 23 -14.16 11.11 -36.91
N GLY A 24 -13.90 10.34 -35.86
CA GLY A 24 -14.88 9.59 -35.08
C GLY A 24 -14.88 9.97 -33.60
N PRO A 25 -15.81 9.42 -32.80
CA PRO A 25 -15.88 9.67 -31.36
C PRO A 25 -14.56 9.29 -30.67
N VAL A 26 -14.19 10.03 -29.63
CA VAL A 26 -12.99 9.71 -28.83
C VAL A 26 -13.18 8.35 -28.17
N ALA A 27 -12.26 7.42 -28.46
CA ALA A 27 -12.24 6.10 -27.87
C ALA A 27 -11.63 6.15 -26.46
N VAL A 28 -12.41 5.75 -25.45
CA VAL A 28 -12.02 5.73 -24.04
C VAL A 28 -11.99 4.28 -23.55
N ALA A 29 -10.81 3.76 -23.24
CA ALA A 29 -10.67 2.48 -22.59
C ALA A 29 -10.86 2.60 -21.08
N ILE A 30 -11.62 1.67 -20.51
CA ILE A 30 -11.89 1.55 -19.07
C ILE A 30 -11.33 0.19 -18.66
N ILE A 31 -10.22 0.23 -17.94
CA ILE A 31 -9.57 -0.97 -17.37
C ILE A 31 -10.00 -1.07 -15.90
N ASP A 32 -10.90 -1.99 -15.61
CA ASP A 32 -11.60 -2.09 -14.31
C ASP A 32 -12.05 -3.55 -14.03
N GLY A 33 -12.95 -3.76 -13.06
CA GLY A 33 -13.72 -4.99 -12.91
C GLY A 33 -14.81 -5.13 -13.99
N PRO A 34 -15.55 -6.25 -13.99
CA PRO A 34 -16.73 -6.38 -14.85
C PRO A 34 -17.76 -5.28 -14.54
N TYR A 35 -18.75 -5.12 -15.42
CA TYR A 35 -19.88 -4.20 -15.19
C TYR A 35 -21.21 -4.91 -15.42
N ASP A 36 -22.29 -4.42 -14.86
CA ASP A 36 -23.62 -4.95 -15.10
C ASP A 36 -24.20 -4.39 -16.41
N ALA A 37 -24.02 -5.13 -17.50
CA ALA A 37 -24.54 -4.76 -18.81
C ALA A 37 -26.08 -4.70 -18.86
N GLY A 38 -26.77 -5.46 -18.01
CA GLY A 38 -28.23 -5.42 -17.91
C GLY A 38 -28.68 -4.09 -17.33
N ALA A 39 -28.13 -3.73 -16.15
CA ALA A 39 -28.43 -2.46 -15.49
C ALA A 39 -28.08 -1.23 -16.34
N LEU A 40 -27.03 -1.32 -17.15
CA LEU A 40 -26.55 -0.20 -17.97
C LEU A 40 -27.10 -0.17 -19.41
N SER A 41 -27.80 -1.22 -19.86
CA SER A 41 -28.29 -1.34 -21.24
C SER A 41 -29.16 -0.15 -21.68
N ASP A 42 -30.10 0.25 -20.82
CA ASP A 42 -30.99 1.39 -21.02
C ASP A 42 -30.43 2.69 -20.42
N VAL A 43 -29.16 2.74 -20.01
CA VAL A 43 -28.52 3.93 -19.44
C VAL A 43 -27.41 4.48 -20.33
N LEU A 44 -26.59 3.60 -20.91
CA LEU A 44 -25.47 4.00 -21.75
C LEU A 44 -25.93 4.59 -23.08
N ALA A 45 -25.15 5.54 -23.59
CA ALA A 45 -25.40 6.17 -24.89
C ALA A 45 -25.06 5.26 -26.07
N SER A 46 -24.07 4.39 -25.87
CA SER A 46 -23.69 3.36 -26.83
C SER A 46 -23.20 2.13 -26.09
N ALA A 47 -23.39 0.96 -26.70
CA ALA A 47 -22.87 -0.29 -26.16
C ALA A 47 -21.33 -0.23 -26.15
N PRO A 48 -20.67 -0.52 -25.02
CA PRO A 48 -19.22 -0.60 -24.96
C PRO A 48 -18.71 -1.71 -25.87
N SER A 49 -17.59 -1.45 -26.54
CA SER A 49 -16.84 -2.50 -27.24
C SER A 49 -15.89 -3.23 -26.28
N GLY A 50 -15.46 -4.44 -26.63
CA GLY A 50 -14.61 -5.28 -25.77
C GLY A 50 -15.37 -6.49 -25.23
N SER A 51 -14.96 -7.01 -24.07
CA SER A 51 -15.62 -8.17 -23.46
C SER A 51 -16.89 -7.75 -22.72
N ASP A 52 -17.94 -8.54 -22.88
CA ASP A 52 -19.15 -8.50 -22.04
C ASP A 52 -18.72 -8.73 -20.58
N GLY A 53 -18.56 -7.65 -19.82
CA GLY A 53 -18.39 -7.71 -18.38
C GLY A 53 -19.63 -8.40 -17.83
N ARG A 54 -19.52 -9.63 -17.38
CA ARG A 54 -20.62 -10.33 -16.72
C ARG A 54 -20.28 -10.39 -15.24
N CYS A 55 -21.01 -9.62 -14.47
CA CYS A 55 -21.00 -9.73 -13.02
C CYS A 55 -21.38 -11.16 -12.61
N ARG A 56 -20.75 -11.67 -11.53
CA ARG A 56 -21.06 -13.00 -11.00
C ARG A 56 -22.03 -12.86 -9.83
N SER A 57 -22.76 -13.93 -9.53
CA SER A 57 -23.57 -14.00 -8.31
C SER A 57 -22.65 -14.21 -7.10
N GLY A 58 -22.50 -13.21 -6.24
CA GLY A 58 -21.58 -13.23 -5.08
C GLY A 58 -21.13 -11.81 -4.68
N PRO A 59 -20.16 -11.65 -3.77
CA PRO A 59 -19.65 -10.32 -3.41
C PRO A 59 -19.12 -9.62 -4.67
N ASN A 60 -19.59 -8.40 -4.87
CA ASN A 60 -19.67 -7.71 -6.14
C ASN A 60 -18.85 -6.41 -6.18
N ASP A 61 -17.83 -6.24 -5.33
CA ASP A 61 -17.05 -5.00 -5.24
C ASP A 61 -16.48 -4.56 -6.61
N ALA A 62 -15.97 -5.50 -7.41
CA ALA A 62 -15.42 -5.21 -8.72
C ALA A 62 -16.52 -4.89 -9.74
N CYS A 63 -17.64 -5.62 -9.67
CA CYS A 63 -18.82 -5.35 -10.48
C CYS A 63 -19.46 -3.99 -10.17
N ASP A 64 -19.63 -3.66 -8.89
CA ASP A 64 -20.19 -2.40 -8.41
C ASP A 64 -19.35 -1.23 -8.90
N HIS A 65 -18.03 -1.36 -8.73
CA HIS A 65 -17.08 -0.34 -9.16
C HIS A 65 -17.04 -0.18 -10.68
N GLY A 66 -16.97 -1.29 -11.44
CA GLY A 66 -16.99 -1.24 -12.91
C GLY A 66 -18.29 -0.65 -13.44
N THR A 67 -19.45 -1.05 -12.88
CA THR A 67 -20.77 -0.50 -13.24
C THR A 67 -20.85 1.00 -12.98
N PHE A 68 -20.35 1.44 -11.82
CA PHE A 68 -20.31 2.85 -11.47
C PHE A 68 -19.45 3.66 -12.44
N VAL A 69 -18.22 3.21 -12.73
CA VAL A 69 -17.28 3.92 -13.63
C VAL A 69 -17.82 3.97 -15.06
N MET A 70 -18.34 2.85 -15.57
CA MET A 70 -18.93 2.77 -16.92
C MET A 70 -20.12 3.73 -17.06
N GLY A 71 -21.04 3.73 -16.09
CA GLY A 71 -22.18 4.63 -16.08
C GLY A 71 -21.79 6.10 -15.97
N LEU A 72 -20.84 6.43 -15.07
CA LEU A 72 -20.36 7.80 -14.86
C LEU A 72 -19.74 8.39 -16.14
N LEU A 73 -19.07 7.58 -16.97
CA LEU A 73 -18.47 8.04 -18.22
C LEU A 73 -19.46 8.07 -19.38
N GLY A 74 -20.24 7.00 -19.58
CA GLY A 74 -20.97 6.75 -20.83
C GLY A 74 -22.48 6.85 -20.79
N ALA A 75 -23.10 7.18 -19.64
CA ALA A 75 -24.55 7.34 -19.56
C ALA A 75 -25.04 8.44 -20.52
N ARG A 76 -26.24 8.28 -21.09
CA ARG A 76 -26.84 9.28 -21.98
C ARG A 76 -27.02 10.61 -21.27
N ALA A 77 -27.05 11.68 -22.06
CA ALA A 77 -27.29 13.03 -21.56
C ALA A 77 -28.68 13.20 -20.91
N ASP A 78 -29.66 12.37 -21.29
CA ASP A 78 -31.02 12.37 -20.76
C ASP A 78 -31.27 11.30 -19.67
N ALA A 79 -30.24 10.54 -19.29
CA ALA A 79 -30.34 9.57 -18.21
C ALA A 79 -30.46 10.26 -16.84
N PRO A 80 -31.00 9.60 -15.80
CA PRO A 80 -31.18 10.20 -14.47
C PRO A 80 -29.89 10.78 -13.87
N ILE A 81 -28.76 10.13 -14.12
CA ILE A 81 -27.42 10.63 -13.84
C ILE A 81 -26.68 10.71 -15.18
N PRO A 82 -26.53 11.90 -15.79
CA PRO A 82 -25.87 12.03 -17.09
C PRO A 82 -24.39 11.62 -17.03
N GLY A 83 -23.93 10.96 -18.09
CA GLY A 83 -22.51 10.60 -18.24
C GLY A 83 -21.65 11.83 -18.52
N LEU A 84 -20.38 11.76 -18.17
CA LEU A 84 -19.42 12.83 -18.39
C LEU A 84 -19.00 12.97 -19.86
N CYS A 85 -19.00 11.88 -20.62
CA CYS A 85 -18.80 11.88 -22.06
C CYS A 85 -19.75 10.91 -22.79
N PRO A 86 -21.04 11.25 -22.93
CA PRO A 86 -22.02 10.39 -23.61
C PRO A 86 -21.68 10.14 -25.08
N GLY A 87 -20.94 11.05 -25.73
CA GLY A 87 -20.50 10.91 -27.12
C GLY A 87 -19.20 10.12 -27.31
N CYS A 88 -18.55 9.69 -26.24
CA CYS A 88 -17.32 8.89 -26.32
C CYS A 88 -17.64 7.42 -26.66
N ALA A 89 -16.73 6.78 -27.40
CA ALA A 89 -16.81 5.35 -27.66
C ALA A 89 -16.10 4.60 -26.53
N LEU A 90 -16.85 3.86 -25.70
CA LEU A 90 -16.27 3.13 -24.57
C LEU A 90 -15.70 1.78 -25.00
N ILE A 91 -14.51 1.45 -24.49
CA ILE A 91 -13.86 0.15 -24.65
C ILE A 91 -13.68 -0.42 -23.24
N HIS A 92 -14.37 -1.51 -22.93
CA HIS A 92 -14.27 -2.16 -21.63
C HIS A 92 -13.22 -3.28 -21.65
N ILE A 93 -12.26 -3.23 -20.73
CA ILE A 93 -11.19 -4.21 -20.57
C ILE A 93 -11.18 -4.69 -19.11
N PRO A 94 -11.72 -5.87 -18.81
CA PRO A 94 -11.76 -6.39 -17.45
C PRO A 94 -10.35 -6.81 -17.04
N LEU A 95 -9.88 -6.24 -15.94
CA LEU A 95 -8.64 -6.60 -15.27
C LEU A 95 -8.93 -7.35 -13.97
N PHE A 96 -9.92 -6.90 -13.21
CA PHE A 96 -10.23 -7.48 -11.92
C PHE A 96 -11.26 -8.61 -12.02
N VAL A 97 -11.02 -9.67 -11.27
CA VAL A 97 -12.02 -10.71 -11.04
C VAL A 97 -12.93 -10.26 -9.90
N ASP A 98 -14.23 -10.51 -10.06
CA ASP A 98 -15.25 -10.18 -9.06
C ASP A 98 -15.01 -10.97 -7.75
N ALA A 99 -14.57 -10.23 -6.73
CA ALA A 99 -14.18 -10.73 -5.41
C ALA A 99 -14.16 -9.57 -4.40
N VAL A 100 -14.20 -9.89 -3.11
CA VAL A 100 -13.95 -8.90 -2.05
C VAL A 100 -12.51 -8.42 -2.13
N SER A 101 -12.28 -7.11 -2.16
CA SER A 101 -10.94 -6.52 -2.35
C SER A 101 -10.21 -7.03 -3.60
N PRO A 102 -10.74 -6.74 -4.81
CA PRO A 102 -10.21 -7.27 -6.06
C PRO A 102 -8.74 -6.87 -6.28
N SER A 103 -7.94 -7.81 -6.78
CA SER A 103 -6.53 -7.58 -7.12
C SER A 103 -6.17 -8.28 -8.44
N ALA A 104 -5.15 -7.77 -9.11
CA ALA A 104 -4.65 -8.29 -10.37
C ALA A 104 -3.12 -8.23 -10.40
N ARG A 105 -2.48 -9.05 -11.25
CA ARG A 105 -1.03 -9.03 -11.39
C ARG A 105 -0.62 -7.83 -12.25
N VAL A 106 0.57 -7.30 -12.00
CA VAL A 106 1.15 -6.20 -12.80
C VAL A 106 1.31 -6.60 -14.28
N ASP A 107 1.60 -7.87 -14.56
CA ASP A 107 1.69 -8.36 -15.94
C ASP A 107 0.33 -8.39 -16.65
N ASP A 108 -0.76 -8.58 -15.90
CA ASP A 108 -2.13 -8.54 -16.43
C ASP A 108 -2.53 -7.09 -16.73
N LEU A 109 -2.12 -6.16 -15.86
CA LEU A 109 -2.27 -4.71 -16.10
C LEU A 109 -1.52 -4.28 -17.38
N ALA A 110 -0.28 -4.75 -17.56
CA ALA A 110 0.49 -4.46 -18.78
C ALA A 110 -0.23 -4.98 -20.04
N ALA A 111 -0.76 -6.21 -19.98
CA ALA A 111 -1.55 -6.79 -21.07
C ALA A 111 -2.86 -6.01 -21.34
N ALA A 112 -3.52 -5.51 -20.29
CA ALA A 112 -4.73 -4.70 -20.42
C ALA A 112 -4.45 -3.34 -21.10
N ILE A 113 -3.32 -2.69 -20.76
CA ILE A 113 -2.87 -1.46 -21.42
C ILE A 113 -2.54 -1.73 -22.90
N GLU A 114 -1.81 -2.81 -23.19
CA GLU A 114 -1.54 -3.25 -24.57
C GLU A 114 -2.84 -3.48 -25.36
N GLY A 115 -3.84 -4.13 -24.73
CA GLY A 115 -5.17 -4.34 -25.30
C GLY A 115 -5.92 -3.04 -25.59
N ALA A 116 -5.86 -2.06 -24.68
CA ALA A 116 -6.46 -0.74 -24.87
C ALA A 116 -5.87 -0.01 -26.08
N VAL A 117 -4.54 -0.02 -26.18
CA VAL A 117 -3.81 0.57 -27.30
C VAL A 117 -4.16 -0.13 -28.61
N ALA A 118 -4.17 -1.47 -28.62
CA ALA A 118 -4.52 -2.26 -29.80
C ALA A 118 -5.98 -2.03 -30.25
N ALA A 119 -6.89 -1.74 -29.32
CA ALA A 119 -8.27 -1.38 -29.60
C ALA A 119 -8.44 0.09 -30.06
N GLY A 120 -7.36 0.87 -30.13
CA GLY A 120 -7.36 2.25 -30.62
C GLY A 120 -7.82 3.28 -29.58
N ALA A 121 -7.70 2.98 -28.29
CA ALA A 121 -8.05 3.92 -27.24
C ALA A 121 -7.15 5.16 -27.29
N ARG A 122 -7.77 6.35 -27.28
CA ARG A 122 -7.05 7.64 -27.16
C ARG A 122 -6.88 8.06 -25.71
N VAL A 123 -7.84 7.68 -24.86
CA VAL A 123 -7.80 7.92 -23.42
C VAL A 123 -7.96 6.58 -22.72
N ILE A 124 -7.12 6.30 -21.72
CA ILE A 124 -7.17 5.07 -20.95
C ILE A 124 -7.40 5.44 -19.48
N ASN A 125 -8.56 5.07 -18.95
CA ASN A 125 -8.92 5.23 -17.56
C ASN A 125 -8.48 4.01 -16.76
N LEU A 126 -7.61 4.25 -15.77
CA LEU A 126 -7.09 3.26 -14.84
C LEU A 126 -7.57 3.62 -13.42
N SER A 127 -8.77 3.15 -13.09
CA SER A 127 -9.37 3.32 -11.76
C SER A 127 -8.85 2.27 -10.77
N LEU A 128 -7.52 2.16 -10.69
CA LEU A 128 -6.82 1.20 -9.84
C LEU A 128 -5.60 1.84 -9.20
N ALA A 129 -5.13 1.22 -8.12
CA ALA A 129 -3.89 1.58 -7.47
C ALA A 129 -3.00 0.35 -7.34
N ILE A 130 -1.70 0.53 -7.54
CA ILE A 130 -0.71 -0.50 -7.23
C ILE A 130 -0.52 -0.54 -5.72
N LEU A 131 -0.86 -1.68 -5.11
CA LEU A 131 -0.64 -1.93 -3.69
C LEU A 131 0.80 -2.42 -3.47
N GLY A 132 1.50 -1.82 -2.50
CA GLY A 132 2.88 -2.15 -2.13
C GLY A 132 3.91 -1.08 -2.54
N GLY A 133 5.17 -1.29 -2.14
CA GLY A 133 6.29 -0.44 -2.53
C GLY A 133 6.70 -0.71 -3.96
N ASP A 134 6.42 0.21 -4.87
CA ASP A 134 6.78 0.14 -6.28
C ASP A 134 8.25 0.58 -6.49
N SER A 135 9.17 -0.13 -5.84
CA SER A 135 10.62 0.08 -5.98
C SER A 135 11.24 -0.77 -7.10
N GLN A 136 10.50 -1.75 -7.62
CA GLN A 136 10.94 -2.62 -8.71
C GLN A 136 10.22 -2.26 -9.99
N ILE A 137 10.98 -1.77 -10.97
CA ILE A 137 10.49 -1.52 -12.33
C ILE A 137 10.08 -2.87 -12.94
N ASN A 138 8.80 -3.03 -13.26
CA ASN A 138 8.33 -4.15 -14.07
C ASN A 138 8.59 -3.82 -15.55
N PRO A 139 9.46 -4.57 -16.27
CA PRO A 139 9.83 -4.26 -17.64
C PRO A 139 8.67 -4.41 -18.63
N ARG A 140 7.70 -5.30 -18.35
CA ARG A 140 6.52 -5.46 -19.19
C ARG A 140 5.58 -4.27 -19.05
N LEU A 141 5.37 -3.80 -17.82
CA LEU A 141 4.61 -2.57 -17.58
C LEU A 141 5.31 -1.36 -18.22
N ALA A 142 6.64 -1.29 -18.18
CA ALA A 142 7.40 -0.22 -18.84
C ALA A 142 7.11 -0.21 -20.35
N ALA A 143 7.27 -1.37 -21.00
CA ALA A 143 7.02 -1.51 -22.43
C ALA A 143 5.56 -1.19 -22.80
N ALA A 144 4.59 -1.58 -21.99
CA ALA A 144 3.18 -1.26 -22.22
C ALA A 144 2.91 0.26 -22.11
N LEU A 145 3.51 0.94 -21.13
CA LEU A 145 3.40 2.40 -20.97
C LEU A 145 4.09 3.16 -22.11
N GLU A 146 5.26 2.70 -22.55
CA GLU A 146 5.98 3.23 -23.71
C GLU A 146 5.17 3.02 -25.01
N ALA A 147 4.55 1.86 -25.19
CA ALA A 147 3.69 1.57 -26.34
C ALA A 147 2.45 2.47 -26.35
N ALA A 148 1.85 2.70 -25.17
CA ALA A 148 0.72 3.62 -25.05
C ALA A 148 1.12 5.06 -25.38
N GLU A 149 2.28 5.53 -24.89
CA GLU A 149 2.82 6.83 -25.27
C GLU A 149 3.06 6.94 -26.79
N ALA A 150 3.71 5.93 -27.38
CA ALA A 150 4.02 5.91 -28.81
C ALA A 150 2.76 5.88 -29.69
N SER A 151 1.66 5.31 -29.20
CA SER A 151 0.36 5.32 -29.88
C SER A 151 -0.38 6.66 -29.79
N GLY A 152 0.10 7.59 -28.94
CA GLY A 152 -0.60 8.84 -28.66
C GLY A 152 -1.81 8.65 -27.74
N ALA A 153 -1.79 7.65 -26.87
CA ALA A 153 -2.81 7.47 -25.82
C ALA A 153 -2.42 8.27 -24.57
N VAL A 154 -3.41 8.85 -23.88
CA VAL A 154 -3.24 9.51 -22.58
C VAL A 154 -3.82 8.62 -21.49
N LEU A 155 -3.03 8.32 -20.46
CA LEU A 155 -3.44 7.46 -19.36
C LEU A 155 -3.78 8.31 -18.14
N LEU A 156 -4.97 8.10 -17.57
CA LEU A 156 -5.40 8.73 -16.33
C LEU A 156 -5.45 7.66 -15.24
N VAL A 157 -4.65 7.85 -14.20
CA VAL A 157 -4.43 6.81 -13.19
C VAL A 157 -4.82 7.34 -11.81
N ALA A 158 -5.68 6.60 -11.12
CA ALA A 158 -6.04 6.88 -9.73
C ALA A 158 -4.80 6.81 -8.82
N ALA A 159 -4.61 7.81 -7.96
CA ALA A 159 -3.48 7.86 -7.04
C ALA A 159 -3.53 6.78 -5.93
N GLY A 160 -4.72 6.25 -5.64
CA GLY A 160 -4.99 5.31 -4.56
C GLY A 160 -5.55 5.96 -3.29
N ASN A 161 -6.18 5.15 -2.45
CA ASN A 161 -7.05 5.58 -1.34
C ASN A 161 -6.46 5.21 0.04
N GLN A 162 -5.16 5.40 0.25
CA GLN A 162 -4.48 5.01 1.51
C GLN A 162 -3.97 6.21 2.32
N GLY A 163 -4.30 7.44 1.93
CA GLY A 163 -3.93 8.67 2.66
C GLY A 163 -2.42 8.89 2.78
N ARG A 164 -1.62 8.26 1.91
CA ARG A 164 -0.16 8.19 2.06
C ARG A 164 0.60 8.80 0.88
N ARG A 165 1.88 9.11 1.12
CA ARG A 165 2.78 9.49 0.04
C ARG A 165 3.12 8.27 -0.82
N VAL A 166 2.85 8.32 -2.11
CA VAL A 166 3.17 7.25 -3.07
C VAL A 166 4.13 7.69 -4.16
N THR A 167 4.94 6.74 -4.61
CA THR A 167 5.81 6.81 -5.78
C THR A 167 5.81 5.44 -6.43
N GLY A 168 5.79 5.40 -7.76
CA GLY A 168 5.79 4.14 -8.49
C GLY A 168 5.89 4.34 -9.99
N GLN A 169 6.33 3.31 -10.71
CA GLN A 169 6.52 3.27 -12.15
C GLN A 169 5.29 3.79 -12.91
N LEU A 170 4.09 3.37 -12.50
CA LEU A 170 2.85 3.79 -13.16
C LEU A 170 2.59 5.30 -12.97
N LEU A 171 2.72 5.81 -11.75
CA LEU A 171 2.47 7.22 -11.44
C LEU A 171 3.65 8.13 -11.87
N SER A 172 4.84 7.58 -12.09
CA SER A 172 6.05 8.30 -12.49
C SER A 172 6.21 8.43 -14.01
N HIS A 173 5.47 7.64 -14.81
CA HIS A 173 5.64 7.61 -16.27
C HIS A 173 5.17 8.90 -16.97
N PRO A 174 5.93 9.49 -17.91
CA PRO A 174 5.58 10.76 -18.57
C PRO A 174 4.23 10.78 -19.31
N ALA A 175 3.80 9.65 -19.86
CA ALA A 175 2.50 9.51 -20.53
C ALA A 175 1.29 9.44 -19.60
N VAL A 176 1.52 9.30 -18.29
CA VAL A 176 0.48 9.17 -17.27
C VAL A 176 0.19 10.53 -16.63
N ILE A 177 -1.10 10.82 -16.46
CA ILE A 177 -1.64 11.90 -15.64
C ILE A 177 -2.18 11.26 -14.35
N PRO A 178 -1.46 11.38 -13.21
CA PRO A 178 -1.98 10.94 -11.91
C PRO A 178 -3.19 11.76 -11.48
N VAL A 179 -4.19 11.12 -10.88
CA VAL A 179 -5.41 11.80 -10.44
C VAL A 179 -5.64 11.56 -8.94
N VAL A 180 -5.77 12.66 -8.19
CA VAL A 180 -6.11 12.65 -6.77
C VAL A 180 -7.56 13.04 -6.53
N ALA A 181 -8.12 12.57 -5.43
CA ALA A 181 -9.49 12.83 -5.06
C ALA A 181 -9.59 14.08 -4.19
N ALA A 182 -10.45 15.00 -4.58
CA ALA A 182 -10.81 16.18 -3.82
C ALA A 182 -12.33 16.29 -3.64
N ASP A 183 -12.76 17.00 -2.59
CA ASP A 183 -14.14 17.37 -2.39
C ASP A 183 -14.53 18.62 -3.22
N ALA A 184 -15.79 19.05 -3.09
CA ALA A 184 -16.29 20.24 -3.76
C ALA A 184 -15.66 21.55 -3.26
N ALA A 185 -15.08 21.57 -2.06
CA ALA A 185 -14.27 22.68 -1.55
C ALA A 185 -12.82 22.62 -2.07
N GLN A 186 -12.55 21.72 -3.02
CA GLN A 186 -11.25 21.42 -3.59
C GLN A 186 -10.25 20.84 -2.57
N ILE A 187 -10.66 20.48 -1.36
CA ILE A 187 -9.78 19.90 -0.35
C ILE A 187 -9.55 18.43 -0.72
N LEU A 188 -8.31 17.95 -0.63
CA LEU A 188 -8.04 16.52 -0.87
C LEU A 188 -8.83 15.68 0.12
N LEU A 189 -9.40 14.57 -0.35
CA LEU A 189 -9.99 13.60 0.55
C LEU A 189 -8.89 13.03 1.47
N PRO A 190 -9.17 12.78 2.76
CA PRO A 190 -8.15 12.33 3.72
C PRO A 190 -7.44 11.04 3.31
N ASP A 191 -8.16 10.17 2.60
CA ASP A 191 -7.69 8.90 2.06
C ASP A 191 -7.00 9.04 0.69
N SER A 192 -7.03 10.20 0.03
CA SER A 192 -6.34 10.37 -1.24
C SER A 192 -4.82 10.33 -1.06
N ASN A 193 -4.16 9.41 -1.77
CA ASN A 193 -2.71 9.42 -1.83
C ASN A 193 -2.19 10.71 -2.49
N PHE A 194 -0.95 11.06 -2.14
CA PHE A 194 -0.26 12.25 -2.64
C PHE A 194 1.20 11.95 -2.94
N GLY A 195 1.92 12.86 -3.58
CA GLY A 195 3.33 12.65 -3.88
C GLY A 195 3.88 13.71 -4.82
N PRO A 196 5.21 13.87 -4.87
CA PRO A 196 5.83 14.92 -5.68
C PRO A 196 5.58 14.73 -7.17
N GLU A 197 5.57 13.50 -7.67
CA GLU A 197 5.24 13.21 -9.08
C GLU A 197 3.77 13.53 -9.39
N ILE A 198 2.87 13.20 -8.46
CA ILE A 198 1.45 13.50 -8.55
C ILE A 198 1.22 15.02 -8.55
N THR A 199 1.86 15.76 -7.64
CA THR A 199 1.76 17.22 -7.61
C THR A 199 2.30 17.85 -8.91
N ARG A 200 3.44 17.36 -9.41
CA ARG A 200 4.09 17.91 -10.60
C ARG A 200 3.35 17.65 -11.90
N ARG A 201 2.74 16.48 -12.07
CA ARG A 201 2.18 16.05 -13.37
C ARG A 201 0.70 15.72 -13.32
N GLY A 202 0.16 15.47 -12.14
CA GLY A 202 -1.22 15.08 -11.95
C GLY A 202 -2.20 16.25 -11.86
N VAL A 203 -3.43 15.91 -11.55
CA VAL A 203 -4.56 16.81 -11.32
C VAL A 203 -5.42 16.32 -10.15
N ALA A 204 -6.12 17.23 -9.50
CA ALA A 204 -7.20 16.88 -8.58
C ALA A 204 -8.54 16.89 -9.31
N ALA A 205 -9.44 15.98 -8.97
CA ALA A 205 -10.80 15.94 -9.49
C ALA A 205 -11.78 15.53 -8.39
N LEU A 206 -13.09 15.69 -8.64
CA LEU A 206 -14.12 15.34 -7.67
C LEU A 206 -14.06 13.85 -7.34
N GLY A 207 -13.73 13.54 -6.10
CA GLY A 207 -13.56 12.19 -5.62
C GLY A 207 -14.80 11.59 -4.99
N ARG A 208 -15.97 12.24 -5.08
CA ARG A 208 -17.24 11.72 -4.57
C ARG A 208 -18.37 12.09 -5.53
N MET A 209 -18.99 11.09 -6.13
CA MET A 209 -20.03 11.27 -7.16
C MET A 209 -21.17 10.30 -6.94
N ALA A 210 -22.39 10.69 -7.33
CA ALA A 210 -23.48 9.74 -7.54
C ALA A 210 -23.30 9.03 -8.88
N GLY A 211 -23.71 7.77 -8.96
CA GLY A 211 -23.61 6.95 -10.16
C GLY A 211 -24.50 5.73 -10.10
N TYR A 212 -24.36 4.86 -11.09
CA TYR A 212 -25.17 3.65 -11.23
C TYR A 212 -24.57 2.50 -10.44
N ALA A 213 -25.43 1.60 -9.98
CA ALA A 213 -25.08 0.35 -9.34
C ALA A 213 -25.69 -0.82 -10.13
N PRO A 214 -25.22 -2.06 -9.92
CA PRO A 214 -25.86 -3.25 -10.48
C PRO A 214 -27.34 -3.36 -10.12
N ASP A 215 -28.06 -4.23 -10.83
CA ASP A 215 -29.50 -4.45 -10.69
C ASP A 215 -30.37 -3.19 -10.94
N GLY A 216 -29.80 -2.19 -11.63
CA GLY A 216 -30.49 -0.94 -12.00
C GLY A 216 -30.54 0.11 -10.90
N GLY A 217 -29.78 -0.07 -9.81
CA GLY A 217 -29.71 0.86 -8.69
C GLY A 217 -28.86 2.11 -8.98
N THR A 218 -28.83 3.02 -8.00
CA THR A 218 -27.88 4.14 -7.95
C THR A 218 -27.18 4.16 -6.60
N THR A 219 -25.92 4.60 -6.57
CA THR A 219 -25.10 4.68 -5.36
C THR A 219 -24.25 5.94 -5.37
N VAL A 220 -23.61 6.24 -4.24
CA VAL A 220 -22.60 7.29 -4.13
C VAL A 220 -21.29 6.64 -3.76
N MET A 221 -20.30 6.73 -4.66
CA MET A 221 -18.95 6.23 -4.39
C MET A 221 -17.99 7.39 -4.13
N SER A 222 -16.95 7.11 -3.36
CA SER A 222 -15.83 8.02 -3.15
C SER A 222 -14.48 7.34 -3.32
N GLY A 223 -13.50 8.11 -3.79
CA GLY A 223 -12.11 7.69 -3.94
C GLY A 223 -11.44 8.28 -5.19
N THR A 224 -10.15 8.02 -5.30
CA THR A 224 -9.32 8.42 -6.45
C THR A 224 -9.75 7.74 -7.76
N SER A 225 -10.38 6.56 -7.70
CA SER A 225 -11.03 5.91 -8.84
C SER A 225 -12.16 6.76 -9.43
N VAL A 226 -13.00 7.34 -8.57
CA VAL A 226 -14.08 8.25 -8.98
C VAL A 226 -13.47 9.51 -9.60
N ALA A 227 -12.44 10.06 -8.96
CA ALA A 227 -11.74 11.23 -9.46
C ALA A 227 -11.08 10.98 -10.83
N ALA A 228 -10.47 9.81 -11.04
CA ALA A 228 -9.87 9.41 -12.31
C ALA A 228 -10.93 9.33 -13.42
N ALA A 229 -12.09 8.74 -13.15
CA ALA A 229 -13.22 8.74 -14.09
C ALA A 229 -13.73 10.16 -14.39
N VAL A 230 -13.82 11.03 -13.37
CA VAL A 230 -14.19 12.44 -13.55
C VAL A 230 -13.21 13.16 -14.48
N ALA A 231 -11.91 13.00 -14.23
CA ALA A 231 -10.88 13.59 -15.05
C ALA A 231 -10.88 13.03 -16.49
N THR A 232 -11.12 11.73 -16.64
CA THR A 232 -11.24 11.05 -17.94
C THR A 232 -12.37 11.67 -18.75
N GLY A 233 -13.55 11.83 -18.15
CA GLY A 233 -14.71 12.41 -18.82
C GLY A 233 -14.46 13.84 -19.30
N ILE A 234 -13.88 14.68 -18.43
CA ILE A 234 -13.56 16.08 -18.77
C ILE A 234 -12.57 16.15 -19.94
N LEU A 235 -11.46 15.41 -19.86
CA LEU A 235 -10.42 15.45 -20.91
C LEU A 235 -10.89 14.81 -22.21
N ALA A 236 -11.68 13.74 -22.17
CA ALA A 236 -12.22 13.09 -23.36
C ALA A 236 -13.27 13.97 -24.07
N GLN A 237 -14.07 14.73 -23.31
CA GLN A 237 -14.98 15.73 -23.88
C GLN A 237 -14.20 16.86 -24.58
N LEU A 238 -13.18 17.41 -23.92
CA LEU A 238 -12.31 18.43 -24.53
C LEU A 238 -11.64 17.93 -25.80
N TRP A 239 -11.17 16.69 -25.80
CA TRP A 239 -10.53 16.10 -26.98
C TRP A 239 -11.52 15.82 -28.11
N SER A 240 -12.79 15.59 -27.79
CA SER A 240 -13.86 15.48 -28.79
C SER A 240 -14.16 16.82 -29.47
N GLU A 241 -14.05 17.93 -28.72
CA GLU A 241 -14.22 19.29 -29.24
C GLU A 241 -13.00 19.81 -30.00
N ARG A 242 -11.82 19.27 -29.67
CA ARG A 242 -10.53 19.65 -30.26
C ARG A 242 -9.85 18.44 -30.92
N PRO A 243 -10.41 17.90 -32.01
CA PRO A 243 -9.81 16.75 -32.70
C PRO A 243 -8.47 17.10 -33.36
N ASP A 244 -8.14 18.39 -33.48
CA ASP A 244 -6.91 18.93 -34.04
C ASP A 244 -5.68 18.74 -33.14
N ILE A 245 -5.87 18.49 -31.84
CA ILE A 245 -4.76 18.33 -30.88
C ILE A 245 -4.31 16.86 -30.76
N ASP A 246 -3.02 16.68 -30.52
CA ASP A 246 -2.43 15.40 -30.16
C ASP A 246 -2.31 15.20 -28.63
N ALA A 247 -1.88 14.00 -28.23
CA ALA A 247 -1.75 13.62 -26.83
C ALA A 247 -0.71 14.45 -26.08
N ASP A 248 0.38 14.82 -26.75
CA ASP A 248 1.46 15.62 -26.18
C ASP A 248 0.95 17.01 -25.84
N THR A 249 0.16 17.60 -26.73
CA THR A 249 -0.47 18.90 -26.55
C THR A 249 -1.44 18.87 -25.38
N LEU A 250 -2.29 17.84 -25.29
CA LEU A 250 -3.22 17.68 -24.18
C LEU A 250 -2.50 17.51 -22.84
N ARG A 251 -1.48 16.63 -22.77
CA ARG A 251 -0.64 16.46 -21.56
C ARG A 251 0.06 17.76 -21.18
N SER A 252 0.57 18.50 -22.16
CA SER A 252 1.24 19.78 -21.93
C SER A 252 0.28 20.83 -21.39
N ALA A 253 -0.93 20.93 -21.94
CA ALA A 253 -1.96 21.85 -21.44
C ALA A 253 -2.36 21.53 -20.00
N VAL A 254 -2.50 20.24 -19.67
CA VAL A 254 -2.72 19.80 -18.29
C VAL A 254 -1.51 20.16 -17.42
N ALA A 255 -0.28 19.89 -17.85
CA ALA A 255 0.94 20.21 -17.11
C ALA A 255 1.12 21.72 -16.89
N ALA A 256 0.63 22.57 -17.79
CA ALA A 256 0.68 24.02 -17.69
C ALA A 256 -0.28 24.59 -16.63
N LEU A 257 -1.25 23.81 -16.14
CA LEU A 257 -2.11 24.24 -15.04
C LEU A 257 -1.27 24.52 -13.79
N GLY A 258 -1.40 25.73 -13.23
CA GLY A 258 -0.75 26.12 -11.98
C GLY A 258 -1.75 26.43 -10.84
N PRO A 259 -1.26 26.56 -9.59
CA PRO A 259 0.12 26.31 -9.14
C PRO A 259 0.38 24.82 -8.81
N ARG A 260 1.64 24.38 -8.94
CA ARG A 260 2.10 22.98 -8.74
C ARG A 260 3.18 22.82 -7.65
N ASP A 261 3.33 23.83 -6.81
CA ASP A 261 4.27 23.91 -5.68
C ASP A 261 3.62 23.56 -4.33
N GLY A 262 2.32 23.28 -4.32
CA GLY A 262 1.54 22.97 -3.12
C GLY A 262 1.49 21.48 -2.75
N ALA A 263 0.75 21.17 -1.67
CA ALA A 263 0.55 19.80 -1.16
C ALA A 263 -0.32 18.91 -2.09
N LYS A 264 -0.96 19.50 -3.10
CA LYS A 264 -1.85 18.83 -4.06
C LYS A 264 -1.66 19.41 -5.46
N PRO A 265 -1.89 18.63 -6.53
CA PRO A 265 -1.95 19.16 -7.89
C PRO A 265 -3.15 20.11 -8.08
N PRO A 266 -3.16 20.92 -9.16
CA PRO A 266 -4.27 21.81 -9.48
C PRO A 266 -5.57 21.02 -9.70
N MET A 267 -6.69 21.61 -9.28
CA MET A 267 -8.02 21.10 -9.63
C MET A 267 -8.18 21.16 -11.15
N LEU A 268 -8.61 20.04 -11.73
CA LEU A 268 -8.92 19.96 -13.14
C LEU A 268 -10.17 20.80 -13.42
N ASP A 269 -9.99 21.81 -14.26
CA ASP A 269 -11.06 22.66 -14.73
C ASP A 269 -11.04 22.66 -16.26
N ARG A 270 -12.19 22.32 -16.85
CA ARG A 270 -12.36 22.19 -18.30
C ARG A 270 -11.97 23.47 -19.04
N ASN A 271 -12.40 24.63 -18.56
CA ASN A 271 -12.20 25.90 -19.25
C ASN A 271 -10.75 26.36 -19.16
N ARG A 272 -10.08 26.09 -18.03
CA ARG A 272 -8.65 26.35 -17.88
C ARG A 272 -7.82 25.50 -18.84
N VAL A 273 -8.13 24.21 -18.98
CA VAL A 273 -7.43 23.34 -19.94
C VAL A 273 -7.67 23.82 -21.37
N LEU A 274 -8.92 24.17 -21.72
CA LEU A 274 -9.25 24.71 -23.04
C LEU A 274 -8.46 26.00 -23.36
N ALA A 275 -8.38 26.92 -22.41
CA ALA A 275 -7.60 28.16 -22.58
C ALA A 275 -6.11 27.88 -22.81
N GLU A 276 -5.53 26.91 -22.10
CA GLU A 276 -4.15 26.48 -22.34
C GLU A 276 -3.97 25.83 -23.72
N LEU A 277 -4.93 25.01 -24.17
CA LEU A 277 -4.93 24.43 -25.52
C LEU A 277 -4.99 25.50 -26.60
N ASP A 278 -5.87 26.50 -26.45
CA ASP A 278 -5.99 27.62 -27.39
C ASP A 278 -4.70 28.44 -27.47
N ARG A 279 -4.06 28.68 -26.32
CA ARG A 279 -2.76 29.36 -26.25
C ARG A 279 -1.67 28.57 -26.97
N MET A 280 -1.63 27.24 -26.81
CA MET A 280 -0.62 26.38 -27.44
C MET A 280 -0.81 26.29 -28.96
N VAL A 281 -2.03 26.03 -29.42
CA VAL A 281 -2.33 25.92 -30.86
C VAL A 281 -2.23 27.29 -31.55
N GLY A 282 -2.59 28.38 -30.87
CA GLY A 282 -2.38 29.74 -31.36
C GLY A 282 -0.90 30.12 -31.49
N ALA A 283 -0.06 29.71 -30.54
CA ALA A 283 1.39 29.96 -30.58
C ALA A 283 2.10 29.20 -31.71
N ASP A 284 1.67 27.98 -32.04
CA ASP A 284 2.19 27.22 -33.19
C ASP A 284 1.84 27.86 -34.55
N GLY A 285 0.78 28.69 -34.60
CA GLY A 285 0.43 29.51 -35.75
C GLY A 285 1.38 30.69 -35.97
N GLU A 286 1.84 31.34 -34.90
CA GLU A 286 2.82 32.45 -34.96
C GLU A 286 4.27 31.97 -35.06
N ALA A 287 4.62 30.84 -34.43
CA ALA A 287 5.98 30.27 -34.44
C ALA A 287 6.44 29.81 -35.84
N ARG A 288 5.53 29.65 -36.81
CA ARG A 288 5.88 29.44 -38.22
C ARG A 288 6.46 30.68 -38.91
N THR A 289 6.48 31.84 -38.26
CA THR A 289 6.96 33.09 -38.87
C THR A 289 8.23 33.69 -38.25
N ASN A 290 8.71 33.20 -37.11
CA ASN A 290 9.89 33.76 -36.44
C ASN A 290 10.91 32.69 -36.05
N ASP A 291 11.67 32.22 -37.04
CA ASP A 291 12.89 31.46 -36.84
C ASP A 291 13.98 32.39 -36.26
N THR A 292 14.03 32.53 -34.94
CA THR A 292 15.08 33.28 -34.24
C THR A 292 15.92 32.31 -33.42
N ARG A 293 17.08 31.97 -33.97
CA ARG A 293 18.17 31.26 -33.30
C ARG A 293 18.49 31.89 -31.94
N LEU A 294 18.34 31.12 -30.88
CA LEU A 294 19.04 31.36 -29.62
C LEU A 294 20.28 30.46 -29.57
N GLN A 295 21.43 31.09 -29.82
CA GLN A 295 22.76 30.55 -29.57
C GLN A 295 22.99 30.43 -28.05
N GLY A 296 23.53 29.29 -27.60
CA GLY A 296 24.09 29.20 -26.26
C GLY A 296 24.10 27.82 -25.61
N ALA A 297 24.61 26.79 -26.28
CA ALA A 297 25.02 25.56 -25.60
C ALA A 297 26.50 25.29 -25.91
N MET A 298 27.35 25.47 -24.89
CA MET A 298 28.78 25.16 -24.95
C MET A 298 28.96 23.64 -25.07
N THR A 299 29.52 23.21 -26.20
CA THR A 299 30.12 21.91 -26.43
C THR A 299 31.37 21.74 -25.55
N MET A 300 31.40 20.71 -24.72
CA MET A 300 32.64 20.08 -24.26
C MET A 300 32.84 18.78 -25.02
N THR A 301 33.78 18.80 -25.95
CA THR A 301 34.35 17.63 -26.61
C THR A 301 35.42 17.00 -25.73
N THR A 302 35.23 15.73 -25.40
CA THR A 302 36.31 14.73 -25.31
C THR A 302 35.75 13.50 -26.03
N GLY A 303 36.25 13.08 -27.19
CA GLY A 303 37.66 12.87 -27.50
C GLY A 303 37.99 11.42 -27.18
N ASN A 304 37.43 10.48 -27.98
CA ASN A 304 38.11 9.29 -28.51
C ASN A 304 37.14 8.48 -29.35
N GLY A 305 37.23 8.67 -30.66
CA GLY A 305 36.52 7.88 -31.65
C GLY A 305 36.99 6.43 -31.65
N ARG A 306 36.03 5.52 -31.61
CA ARG A 306 36.08 4.21 -32.27
C ARG A 306 34.65 3.68 -32.40
N SER A 307 34.23 3.50 -33.63
CA SER A 307 33.18 2.58 -34.05
C SER A 307 33.76 1.83 -35.26
N PRO A 308 33.22 0.69 -35.74
CA PRO A 308 32.24 -0.24 -35.17
C PRO A 308 32.72 -1.72 -35.32
N THR A 309 31.94 -2.73 -34.91
CA THR A 309 31.56 -3.90 -35.76
C THR A 309 30.85 -5.00 -34.98
N SER A 310 29.80 -5.50 -35.62
CA SER A 310 29.05 -6.73 -35.37
C SER A 310 29.89 -8.00 -35.56
N ALA A 311 29.68 -9.03 -34.74
CA ALA A 311 29.80 -10.42 -35.16
C ALA A 311 29.11 -11.39 -34.18
N VAL A 312 28.30 -12.25 -34.80
CA VAL A 312 27.59 -13.41 -34.26
C VAL A 312 28.59 -14.52 -33.88
N GLY A 313 28.31 -15.25 -32.80
CA GLY A 313 29.02 -16.49 -32.46
C GLY A 313 28.39 -17.19 -31.26
N GLY A 314 27.54 -18.19 -31.54
CA GLY A 314 26.77 -18.92 -30.54
C GLY A 314 27.60 -19.84 -29.64
N LEU A 315 27.03 -20.14 -28.47
CA LEU A 315 27.37 -21.31 -27.67
C LEU A 315 26.11 -21.82 -26.97
N LEU A 316 25.48 -22.77 -27.66
CA LEU A 316 24.85 -23.99 -27.18
C LEU A 316 24.23 -24.00 -25.76
N SER A 317 22.90 -24.06 -25.80
CA SER A 317 22.00 -24.76 -24.88
C SER A 317 22.64 -25.91 -24.09
N ARG A 318 22.51 -25.84 -22.76
CA ARG A 318 22.33 -27.02 -21.91
C ARG A 318 21.16 -26.76 -20.96
N SER A 319 20.15 -27.59 -21.13
CA SER A 319 18.99 -27.80 -20.28
C SER A 319 19.39 -27.99 -18.81
N MET A 320 18.86 -27.15 -17.92
CA MET A 320 18.87 -27.40 -16.48
C MET A 320 17.42 -27.66 -16.06
N GLN A 321 17.18 -28.91 -15.65
CA GLN A 321 15.88 -29.40 -15.19
C GLN A 321 15.38 -28.55 -14.01
N ILE A 322 14.16 -28.03 -14.15
CA ILE A 322 13.43 -27.41 -13.06
C ILE A 322 13.02 -28.53 -12.10
N VAL A 323 13.69 -28.59 -10.95
CA VAL A 323 13.20 -29.32 -9.78
C VAL A 323 12.04 -28.50 -9.20
N ARG A 324 10.82 -29.01 -9.40
CA ARG A 324 9.61 -28.53 -8.72
C ARG A 324 9.69 -28.92 -7.23
N PRO A 325 9.55 -28.01 -6.26
CA PRO A 325 9.15 -28.41 -4.92
C PRO A 325 7.67 -28.82 -4.95
N ALA A 326 7.37 -29.92 -4.25
CA ALA A 326 6.09 -30.61 -4.22
C ALA A 326 4.93 -29.69 -3.76
N GLY A 327 3.80 -29.81 -4.45
CA GLY A 327 2.54 -29.21 -4.06
C GLY A 327 1.89 -29.92 -2.87
N GLY A 328 1.20 -29.15 -2.04
CA GLY A 328 0.07 -29.65 -1.27
C GLY A 328 -1.15 -29.63 -2.18
N ASP A 329 -1.46 -30.78 -2.76
CA ASP A 329 -2.59 -30.99 -3.67
C ASP A 329 -3.84 -31.38 -2.85
N CYS A 330 -4.93 -30.65 -3.03
CA CYS A 330 -6.26 -31.09 -2.60
C CYS A 330 -6.93 -31.79 -3.79
N GLY A 331 -6.77 -33.11 -3.87
CA GLY A 331 -7.43 -33.93 -4.88
C GLY A 331 -8.86 -34.29 -4.49
N CYS A 332 -9.84 -33.87 -5.30
CA CYS A 332 -11.21 -34.38 -5.26
C CYS A 332 -11.46 -35.23 -6.51
N GLY A 333 -11.66 -36.54 -6.33
CA GLY A 333 -11.88 -37.45 -7.45
C GLY A 333 -12.46 -38.81 -7.05
N ALA A 334 -13.80 -38.87 -6.95
CA ALA A 334 -14.63 -40.03 -7.30
C ALA A 334 -16.13 -39.64 -7.20
N PRO A 335 -17.03 -40.21 -8.03
CA PRO A 335 -18.46 -39.99 -7.89
C PRO A 335 -18.99 -40.81 -6.68
N ASP A 336 -19.80 -40.17 -5.85
CA ASP A 336 -20.55 -40.70 -4.69
C ASP A 336 -19.85 -40.81 -3.31
N GLY A 337 -18.85 -39.97 -3.00
CA GLY A 337 -18.32 -39.81 -1.64
C GLY A 337 -18.46 -38.38 -1.10
N ALA A 338 -19.19 -38.18 -0.01
CA ALA A 338 -19.33 -36.89 0.66
C ALA A 338 -17.98 -36.29 1.10
N CYS A 339 -17.70 -35.04 0.72
CA CYS A 339 -16.56 -34.29 1.23
C CYS A 339 -16.87 -33.75 2.64
N SER A 340 -16.23 -34.32 3.66
CA SER A 340 -16.18 -33.72 5.00
C SER A 340 -14.88 -32.95 5.18
N CYS A 341 -14.93 -31.63 5.03
CA CYS A 341 -13.84 -30.72 5.41
C CYS A 341 -13.97 -30.41 6.91
N GLY A 342 -13.36 -31.25 7.75
CA GLY A 342 -13.15 -30.96 9.17
C GLY A 342 -11.67 -30.79 9.43
N GLY A 343 -11.22 -29.55 9.62
CA GLY A 343 -9.85 -29.22 10.01
C GLY A 343 -9.71 -27.73 10.27
N HIS A 344 -9.43 -27.37 11.52
CA HIS A 344 -9.20 -26.01 11.99
C HIS A 344 -8.18 -25.27 11.09
N HIS A 345 -8.63 -24.23 10.41
CA HIS A 345 -7.73 -23.27 9.76
C HIS A 345 -7.23 -22.29 10.83
N ASP A 346 -5.93 -22.30 11.12
CA ASP A 346 -5.24 -21.14 11.69
C ASP A 346 -5.36 -19.99 10.68
N THR A 347 -6.38 -19.16 10.84
CA THR A 347 -6.64 -18.02 9.96
C THR A 347 -5.69 -16.89 10.33
N LEU A 348 -4.61 -16.73 9.55
CA LEU A 348 -3.79 -15.53 9.61
C LEU A 348 -4.69 -14.31 9.39
N SER A 349 -4.81 -13.49 10.43
CA SER A 349 -5.57 -12.25 10.32
C SER A 349 -4.81 -11.27 9.43
N GLY A 350 -5.52 -10.47 8.62
CA GLY A 350 -4.89 -9.38 7.86
C GLY A 350 -4.28 -8.28 8.74
N PHE A 351 -4.34 -8.43 10.07
CA PHE A 351 -3.91 -7.47 11.07
C PHE A 351 -2.83 -8.08 11.96
N VAL A 352 -2.12 -7.22 12.67
CA VAL A 352 -1.09 -7.63 13.63
C VAL A 352 -1.28 -6.87 14.93
N TYR A 353 -1.08 -7.58 16.03
CA TYR A 353 -1.02 -7.00 17.36
C TYR A 353 0.19 -7.62 18.05
N ALA A 354 1.35 -6.98 17.88
CA ALA A 354 2.64 -7.52 18.28
C ALA A 354 3.23 -6.72 19.45
N ILE A 355 4.01 -7.41 20.28
CA ILE A 355 4.70 -6.82 21.41
C ILE A 355 6.19 -7.13 21.26
N GLY A 356 7.05 -6.13 21.39
CA GLY A 356 8.49 -6.31 21.20
C GLY A 356 9.30 -5.08 21.54
N THR A 357 10.49 -4.98 20.95
CA THR A 357 11.38 -3.82 21.06
C THR A 357 11.58 -3.18 19.71
N ILE A 358 11.42 -1.86 19.63
CA ILE A 358 11.68 -1.11 18.39
C ILE A 358 13.18 -0.83 18.22
N GLU A 359 13.66 -1.07 17.01
CA GLU A 359 15.03 -0.83 16.56
C GLU A 359 15.06 -0.02 15.25
N ALA A 360 16.20 0.62 14.99
CA ALA A 360 16.45 1.35 13.75
C ALA A 360 17.78 0.91 13.10
N ASP A 361 17.70 0.56 11.82
CA ASP A 361 18.85 0.22 10.98
C ASP A 361 19.03 1.21 9.84
N TYR A 362 20.24 1.22 9.27
CA TYR A 362 20.55 1.99 8.06
C TYR A 362 20.37 1.13 6.81
N PRO A 363 19.52 1.52 5.84
CA PRO A 363 19.37 0.79 4.58
C PRO A 363 20.63 0.78 3.72
N ASN A 364 21.50 1.79 3.87
CA ASN A 364 22.77 1.90 3.15
C ASN A 364 23.75 2.79 3.91
N ILE A 365 25.02 2.74 3.50
CA ILE A 365 26.10 3.51 4.12
C ILE A 365 25.96 5.03 3.98
N ALA A 366 25.24 5.53 2.95
CA ALA A 366 25.07 6.97 2.76
C ALA A 366 24.19 7.57 3.86
N ILE A 367 23.11 6.88 4.25
CA ILE A 367 22.21 7.28 5.35
C ILE A 367 22.98 7.24 6.69
N GLU A 368 23.79 6.20 6.90
CA GLU A 368 24.66 6.11 8.08
C GLU A 368 25.64 7.30 8.16
N ARG A 369 26.27 7.69 7.04
CA ARG A 369 27.18 8.85 6.99
C ARG A 369 26.46 10.17 7.22
N GLU A 370 25.27 10.33 6.67
CA GLU A 370 24.44 11.51 6.90
C GLU A 370 24.08 11.66 8.38
N MET A 371 23.70 10.55 9.03
CA MET A 371 23.43 10.52 10.47
C MET A 371 24.66 10.97 11.30
N GLN A 372 25.87 10.57 10.91
CA GLN A 372 27.12 11.03 11.53
C GLN A 372 27.37 12.53 11.31
N LEU A 373 27.07 13.06 10.11
CA LEU A 373 27.22 14.49 9.83
C LEU A 373 26.26 15.34 10.67
N ILE A 374 25.01 14.89 10.81
CA ILE A 374 24.01 15.52 11.68
C ILE A 374 24.50 15.49 13.14
N ALA A 375 24.98 14.34 13.61
CA ALA A 375 25.51 14.21 14.97
C ALA A 375 26.65 15.22 15.24
N ASN A 376 27.58 15.37 14.30
CA ASN A 376 28.66 16.37 14.40
C ASN A 376 28.13 17.80 14.38
N HIS A 377 27.16 18.10 13.50
CA HIS A 377 26.54 19.42 13.41
C HIS A 377 25.80 19.79 14.70
N LEU A 378 25.10 18.83 15.31
CA LEU A 378 24.36 18.99 16.56
C LEU A 378 25.23 18.81 17.82
N SER A 379 26.55 18.61 17.66
CA SER A 379 27.51 18.39 18.74
C SER A 379 27.13 17.25 19.69
N VAL A 380 26.55 16.16 19.14
CA VAL A 380 26.23 14.94 19.89
C VAL A 380 27.46 14.02 19.88
N GLY A 381 28.24 14.07 20.97
CA GLY A 381 29.48 13.31 21.14
C GLY A 381 29.28 11.84 21.54
N ALA A 382 30.36 11.05 21.43
CA ALA A 382 30.42 9.62 21.75
C ALA A 382 30.54 9.31 23.27
N GLU A 383 30.04 10.20 24.14
CA GLU A 383 30.14 10.13 25.61
C GLU A 383 28.97 9.40 26.29
N ILE A 384 28.08 8.79 25.51
CA ILE A 384 26.99 7.95 26.00
C ILE A 384 27.59 6.64 26.53
N GLU A 385 27.14 6.10 27.66
CA GLU A 385 27.61 4.82 28.20
C GLU A 385 27.53 3.72 27.13
N ARG A 386 28.69 3.17 26.72
CA ARG A 386 28.81 2.28 25.56
C ARG A 386 28.92 0.81 25.98
N ASP A 387 28.20 -0.05 25.28
CA ASP A 387 28.63 -1.44 25.10
C ASP A 387 29.85 -1.44 24.17
N GLY A 388 31.03 -1.79 24.67
CA GLY A 388 32.29 -1.73 23.93
C GLY A 388 32.39 -2.64 22.70
N SER A 389 31.32 -3.38 22.38
CA SER A 389 31.24 -4.35 21.28
C SER A 389 30.48 -3.87 20.03
N THR A 390 29.70 -2.79 20.09
CA THR A 390 28.81 -2.33 19.00
C THR A 390 29.38 -1.09 18.29
N LYS A 391 29.12 -0.96 16.97
CA LYS A 391 29.48 0.29 16.26
C LYS A 391 28.65 1.45 16.83
N LEU A 392 29.26 2.63 16.93
CA LEU A 392 28.61 3.82 17.50
C LEU A 392 27.29 4.17 16.78
N THR A 393 27.23 3.97 15.47
CA THR A 393 26.04 4.24 14.66
C THR A 393 24.90 3.25 14.91
N GLU A 394 25.20 2.04 15.36
CA GLU A 394 24.25 0.96 15.67
C GLU A 394 23.76 1.03 17.14
N ASP A 395 24.29 1.95 17.94
CA ASP A 395 23.88 2.17 19.32
C ASP A 395 22.55 2.93 19.39
N ARG A 396 21.52 2.31 19.97
CA ARG A 396 20.16 2.87 20.09
C ARG A 396 20.13 4.16 20.91
N ASN A 397 20.91 4.26 21.98
CA ASN A 397 20.97 5.45 22.81
C ASN A 397 21.61 6.61 22.05
N TRP A 398 22.64 6.31 21.24
CA TRP A 398 23.25 7.30 20.35
C TRP A 398 22.29 7.75 19.24
N GLN A 399 21.62 6.80 18.57
CA GLN A 399 20.61 7.11 17.56
C GLN A 399 19.50 7.99 18.14
N HIS A 400 18.96 7.64 19.32
CA HIS A 400 17.99 8.46 20.04
C HIS A 400 18.54 9.85 20.33
N ALA A 401 19.75 9.98 20.89
CA ALA A 401 20.33 11.26 21.24
C ALA A 401 20.50 12.19 20.03
N VAL A 402 20.83 11.64 18.85
CA VAL A 402 20.93 12.41 17.62
C VAL A 402 19.55 12.80 17.10
N LEU A 403 18.63 11.84 16.98
CA LEU A 403 17.30 12.06 16.41
C LEU A 403 16.42 12.97 17.29
N SER A 404 16.52 12.88 18.62
CA SER A 404 15.70 13.64 19.55
C SER A 404 16.17 15.09 19.75
N LYS A 405 17.42 15.42 19.42
CA LYS A 405 18.03 16.73 19.71
C LYS A 405 17.33 17.89 19.00
N ASP A 406 17.03 17.72 17.72
CA ASP A 406 16.22 18.65 16.93
C ASP A 406 15.33 17.85 15.97
N ARG A 407 14.13 17.49 16.44
CA ARG A 407 13.18 16.67 15.68
C ARG A 407 12.78 17.27 14.34
N LYS A 408 12.81 18.61 14.19
CA LYS A 408 12.47 19.24 12.90
C LYS A 408 13.55 18.98 11.86
N LEU A 409 14.81 19.08 12.27
CA LEU A 409 15.95 18.85 11.41
C LEU A 409 16.19 17.36 11.16
N THR A 410 15.98 16.49 12.15
CA THR A 410 16.26 15.04 12.02
C THR A 410 15.11 14.22 11.42
N ARG A 411 13.92 14.81 11.23
CA ARG A 411 12.76 14.08 10.66
C ARG A 411 13.03 13.45 9.30
N TYR A 412 13.79 14.12 8.43
CA TYR A 412 14.08 13.57 7.10
C TYR A 412 14.99 12.35 7.16
N ILE A 413 15.90 12.28 8.14
CA ILE A 413 16.79 11.14 8.31
C ILE A 413 16.06 9.99 9.02
N ALA A 414 15.21 10.28 10.02
CA ALA A 414 14.35 9.29 10.68
C ALA A 414 13.44 8.56 9.69
N ARG A 415 12.94 9.26 8.66
CA ARG A 415 12.15 8.69 7.55
C ARG A 415 12.92 7.76 6.62
N GLN A 416 14.24 7.86 6.62
CA GLN A 416 15.13 7.04 5.79
C GLN A 416 15.72 5.86 6.57
N LEU A 417 15.54 5.81 7.90
CA LEU A 417 15.90 4.65 8.70
C LEU A 417 14.91 3.51 8.45
N ARG A 418 15.43 2.29 8.55
CA ARG A 418 14.61 1.07 8.54
C ARG A 418 14.21 0.76 9.98
N TRP A 419 12.94 0.98 10.28
CA TRP A 419 12.38 0.68 11.60
C TRP A 419 11.96 -0.79 11.68
N ARG A 420 12.30 -1.45 12.78
CA ARG A 420 12.00 -2.86 12.99
C ARG A 420 11.41 -3.08 14.37
N LEU A 421 10.49 -4.03 14.48
CA LEU A 421 10.11 -4.61 15.77
C LEU A 421 10.82 -5.95 15.92
N THR A 422 11.63 -6.08 16.97
CA THR A 422 12.25 -7.33 17.35
C THR A 422 11.46 -7.99 18.49
N ILE A 423 11.33 -9.31 18.41
CA ILE A 423 10.73 -10.15 19.44
C ILE A 423 11.84 -11.10 19.89
N GLU A 424 12.25 -11.00 21.15
CA GLU A 424 13.43 -11.72 21.70
C GLU A 424 14.70 -11.57 20.84
N ASP A 425 15.03 -10.34 20.43
CA ASP A 425 16.15 -10.02 19.52
C ASP A 425 16.04 -10.57 18.09
N PHE A 426 14.97 -11.30 17.75
CA PHE A 426 14.71 -11.70 16.37
C PHE A 426 13.94 -10.60 15.64
N PRO A 427 14.45 -10.06 14.51
CA PRO A 427 13.70 -9.11 13.71
C PRO A 427 12.55 -9.81 13.01
N VAL A 428 11.33 -9.52 13.45
CA VAL A 428 10.12 -10.12 12.89
C VAL A 428 9.44 -9.18 11.92
N PHE A 429 9.38 -7.88 12.27
CA PHE A 429 8.58 -6.91 11.53
C PHE A 429 9.37 -5.70 11.06
N LEU A 430 9.08 -5.27 9.83
CA LEU A 430 9.52 -3.99 9.28
C LEU A 430 8.38 -2.99 9.46
N LEU A 431 8.61 -1.95 10.26
CA LEU A 431 7.60 -0.96 10.59
C LEU A 431 7.58 0.13 9.54
N ASN A 432 6.41 0.32 8.91
CA ASN A 432 6.18 1.38 7.95
C ASN A 432 5.11 2.36 8.48
N PRO A 433 5.52 3.48 9.10
CA PRO A 433 4.62 4.52 9.57
C PRO A 433 3.68 5.05 8.48
N ASN A 434 2.36 4.90 8.68
CA ASN A 434 1.37 5.50 7.80
C ASN A 434 1.22 7.02 8.07
N ASP A 435 1.42 7.46 9.31
CA ASP A 435 1.42 8.87 9.73
C ASP A 435 2.85 9.37 10.04
N PRO A 436 3.29 10.51 9.50
CA PRO A 436 4.53 11.18 9.90
C PRO A 436 4.68 11.48 11.40
N GLY A 437 3.60 11.49 12.19
CA GLY A 437 3.62 11.66 13.64
C GLY A 437 4.25 10.48 14.37
N TYR A 438 4.12 9.26 13.86
CA TYR A 438 4.68 8.06 14.50
C TYR A 438 6.22 8.00 14.49
N PHE A 439 6.90 8.82 13.68
CA PHE A 439 8.37 8.89 13.75
C PHE A 439 8.85 9.42 15.10
N ASP A 440 8.07 10.28 15.76
CA ASP A 440 8.39 10.78 17.08
C ASP A 440 8.28 9.66 18.12
N ASP A 441 7.21 8.85 18.05
CA ASP A 441 7.02 7.69 18.93
C ASP A 441 8.11 6.61 18.71
N LEU A 442 8.49 6.39 17.45
CA LEU A 442 9.58 5.49 17.07
C LEU A 442 10.94 5.98 17.60
N ILE A 443 11.22 7.28 17.50
CA ILE A 443 12.43 7.87 18.07
C ILE A 443 12.43 7.68 19.58
N ASP A 444 11.31 7.96 20.26
CA ASP A 444 11.19 7.80 21.70
C ASP A 444 11.29 6.33 22.15
N ALA A 445 10.99 5.38 21.27
CA ALA A 445 11.22 3.96 21.51
C ALA A 445 12.71 3.59 21.59
N LEU A 446 13.59 4.30 20.87
CA LEU A 446 15.04 4.04 20.90
C LEU A 446 15.69 4.37 22.24
N ALA A 447 15.09 5.26 23.04
CA ALA A 447 15.58 5.61 24.38
C ALA A 447 15.40 4.48 25.41
N ARG A 448 14.56 3.49 25.10
CA ARG A 448 14.10 2.48 26.06
C ARG A 448 15.08 1.30 26.13
N PRO A 449 15.24 0.62 27.26
CA PRO A 449 16.14 -0.54 27.36
C PRO A 449 15.69 -1.68 26.44
N LYS A 450 16.65 -2.46 25.92
CA LYS A 450 16.36 -3.61 25.07
C LYS A 450 15.85 -4.79 25.89
N TYR A 451 14.84 -5.51 25.39
CA TYR A 451 14.41 -6.78 25.96
C TYR A 451 14.92 -7.98 25.13
N PRO A 452 15.50 -9.02 25.76
CA PRO A 452 15.84 -9.14 27.18
C PRO A 452 17.08 -8.31 27.55
N ALA A 453 17.12 -7.76 28.76
CA ALA A 453 18.32 -7.08 29.25
C ALA A 453 19.51 -8.06 29.27
N LYS A 454 20.61 -7.73 28.58
CA LYS A 454 21.85 -8.52 28.67
C LYS A 454 22.32 -8.52 30.13
N ALA A 455 22.50 -9.69 30.73
CA ALA A 455 23.09 -9.80 32.06
C ALA A 455 24.49 -9.15 32.05
N GLU A 456 24.66 -8.06 32.81
CA GLU A 456 25.95 -7.38 32.93
C GLU A 456 27.03 -8.36 33.43
N SER A 457 27.93 -8.77 32.53
CA SER A 457 29.18 -9.42 32.91
C SER A 457 30.10 -8.37 33.55
N ARG A 458 29.93 -8.08 34.84
CA ARG A 458 30.95 -7.35 35.61
C ARG A 458 32.23 -8.18 35.66
N ARG A 459 33.19 -7.83 34.81
CA ARG A 459 34.60 -8.26 34.94
C ARG A 459 35.21 -7.60 36.17
N GLY A 460 35.02 -8.23 37.33
CA GLY A 460 35.80 -8.05 38.54
C GLY A 460 36.46 -9.37 38.91
N LYS A 461 37.79 -9.43 38.93
CA LYS A 461 38.55 -10.62 39.31
C LYS A 461 38.19 -11.07 40.74
N SER A 462 37.99 -12.38 40.90
CA SER A 462 38.05 -13.16 42.15
C SER A 462 36.94 -12.93 43.18
N ALA A 463 35.93 -13.80 43.20
CA ALA A 463 35.66 -14.71 44.32
C ALA A 463 34.40 -15.57 44.08
N ALA A 464 34.57 -16.87 44.35
CA ALA A 464 33.59 -17.91 44.69
C ALA A 464 32.12 -17.84 44.20
N LYS A 465 31.72 -18.97 43.58
CA LYS A 465 30.35 -19.48 43.42
C LYS A 465 29.40 -19.04 44.55
N GLN A 466 28.52 -18.09 44.24
CA GLN A 466 27.15 -18.06 44.74
C GLN A 466 26.29 -17.51 43.61
N ALA A 467 25.32 -18.32 43.16
CA ALA A 467 24.29 -17.86 42.26
C ALA A 467 23.50 -16.78 43.02
N ILE A 468 23.68 -15.52 42.62
CA ILE A 468 22.90 -14.41 43.15
C ILE A 468 21.46 -14.63 42.69
N PRO A 469 20.45 -14.57 43.58
CA PRO A 469 19.06 -14.72 43.17
C PRO A 469 18.68 -13.59 42.23
N ILE A 470 17.86 -13.89 41.22
CA ILE A 470 17.31 -12.97 40.20
C ILE A 470 16.28 -12.01 40.86
N ALA A 471 16.61 -11.40 42.00
CA ALA A 471 15.72 -10.61 42.84
C ALA A 471 16.05 -9.10 42.85
N GLU A 472 17.10 -8.66 42.14
CA GLU A 472 17.60 -7.28 42.23
C GLU A 472 17.43 -6.46 40.94
N HIS A 473 16.55 -6.86 40.02
CA HIS A 473 16.16 -6.01 38.86
C HIS A 473 14.80 -5.33 39.05
N ALA A 474 14.33 -5.21 40.30
CA ALA A 474 13.03 -4.61 40.65
C ALA A 474 12.97 -3.06 40.52
N GLY A 475 13.82 -2.45 39.70
CA GLY A 475 13.96 -0.98 39.63
C GLY A 475 14.01 -0.37 38.24
N LEU A 476 14.04 -1.17 37.17
CA LEU A 476 13.95 -0.67 35.80
C LEU A 476 12.58 -1.05 35.25
N ALA A 477 11.72 -0.07 35.02
CA ALA A 477 10.53 -0.26 34.21
C ALA A 477 11.00 -0.69 32.82
N GLU A 478 10.93 -2.00 32.56
CA GLU A 478 11.22 -2.55 31.24
C GLU A 478 9.95 -2.38 30.40
N ASP A 479 9.91 -1.26 29.69
CA ASP A 479 8.80 -0.85 28.85
C ASP A 479 8.84 -1.61 27.51
N LEU A 480 7.79 -2.37 27.21
CA LEU A 480 7.64 -3.02 25.89
C LEU A 480 6.85 -2.12 24.93
N ASP A 481 7.21 -2.21 23.65
CA ASP A 481 6.52 -1.54 22.56
C ASP A 481 5.42 -2.46 22.02
N VAL A 482 4.18 -1.95 21.98
CA VAL A 482 3.07 -2.60 21.29
C VAL A 482 2.86 -1.92 19.95
N VAL A 483 2.86 -2.73 18.91
CA VAL A 483 2.62 -2.32 17.52
C VAL A 483 1.32 -2.95 17.04
N VAL A 484 0.43 -2.09 16.54
CA VAL A 484 -0.82 -2.49 15.88
C VAL A 484 -0.82 -1.95 14.45
N GLY A 485 -1.30 -2.77 13.52
CA GLY A 485 -1.50 -2.34 12.15
C GLY A 485 -1.89 -3.45 11.20
N VAL A 486 -1.70 -3.18 9.90
CA VAL A 486 -2.07 -4.09 8.81
C VAL A 486 -0.85 -4.86 8.30
N VAL A 487 -1.01 -6.18 8.14
CA VAL A 487 0.04 -7.06 7.65
C VAL A 487 0.21 -6.88 6.14
N GLY A 488 1.41 -6.46 5.75
CA GLY A 488 1.85 -6.31 4.37
C GLY A 488 2.63 -7.52 3.85
N PRO A 489 3.37 -7.35 2.73
CA PRO A 489 4.12 -8.45 2.13
C PRO A 489 5.25 -8.95 3.03
N ARG A 490 5.52 -10.25 2.94
CA ARG A 490 6.70 -10.86 3.55
C ARG A 490 7.92 -10.60 2.66
N THR A 491 8.97 -10.05 3.23
CA THR A 491 10.26 -9.80 2.55
C THR A 491 11.35 -10.66 3.17
N PRO A 492 12.52 -10.82 2.52
CA PRO A 492 13.66 -11.49 3.13
C PRO A 492 14.13 -10.85 4.45
N ASP A 493 13.85 -9.55 4.64
CA ASP A 493 14.26 -8.74 5.78
C ASP A 493 13.22 -8.76 6.93
N GLY A 494 12.04 -9.35 6.72
CA GLY A 494 10.95 -9.40 7.69
C GLY A 494 9.56 -9.18 7.08
N ILE A 495 8.52 -9.20 7.93
CA ILE A 495 7.13 -8.96 7.52
C ILE A 495 6.85 -7.46 7.61
N VAL A 496 6.42 -6.83 6.49
CA VAL A 496 6.10 -5.41 6.50
C VAL A 496 4.79 -5.17 7.25
N ILE A 497 4.78 -4.24 8.20
CA ILE A 497 3.58 -3.77 8.88
C ILE A 497 3.32 -2.32 8.46
N SER A 498 2.13 -2.06 7.93
CA SER A 498 1.60 -0.70 7.85
C SER A 498 1.15 -0.29 9.25
N LEU A 499 1.89 0.64 9.84
CA LEU A 499 1.77 0.98 11.25
C LEU A 499 0.64 1.99 11.47
N ASP A 500 -0.32 1.60 12.31
CA ASP A 500 -1.50 2.39 12.65
C ASP A 500 -1.53 2.80 14.13
N GLN A 501 -0.89 2.06 15.04
CA GLN A 501 -0.72 2.49 16.42
C GLN A 501 0.58 1.95 17.05
N ILE A 502 1.29 2.82 17.78
CA ILE A 502 2.34 2.44 18.74
C ILE A 502 1.90 2.91 20.12
N PHE A 503 2.05 2.06 21.13
CA PHE A 503 1.95 2.49 22.52
C PHE A 503 2.80 1.60 23.43
N GLN A 504 3.02 2.10 24.64
CA GLN A 504 3.86 1.46 25.63
C GLN A 504 3.04 0.65 26.62
N VAL A 505 3.65 -0.43 27.11
CA VAL A 505 3.08 -1.27 28.15
C VAL A 505 4.10 -1.44 29.29
N ASP A 506 3.68 -1.07 30.52
CA ASP A 506 4.47 -1.22 31.74
C ASP A 506 4.41 -2.67 32.24
N ARG A 507 5.57 -3.34 32.24
CA ARG A 507 5.73 -4.72 32.70
C ARG A 507 5.25 -4.95 34.14
N ASN A 508 5.41 -3.97 35.03
CA ASN A 508 5.09 -4.11 36.45
C ASN A 508 3.59 -3.93 36.75
N GLN A 509 2.84 -3.28 35.86
CA GLN A 509 1.39 -3.15 36.00
C GLN A 509 0.63 -4.45 35.63
N LEU A 510 1.34 -5.43 35.06
CA LEU A 510 0.77 -6.58 34.35
C LEU A 510 1.19 -7.94 34.88
N ILE A 511 2.03 -7.98 35.90
CA ILE A 511 2.41 -9.21 36.61
C ILE A 511 1.68 -9.22 37.96
N PRO A 512 0.55 -9.95 38.11
CA PRO A 512 0.08 -10.35 39.43
C PRO A 512 1.22 -11.06 40.18
N ASP A 513 1.40 -10.75 41.46
CA ASP A 513 2.45 -11.32 42.32
C ASP A 513 2.67 -12.82 42.06
N GLY A 514 3.76 -13.17 41.35
CA GLY A 514 4.18 -14.57 41.15
C GLY A 514 4.55 -15.02 39.74
N LEU A 515 4.29 -14.26 38.67
CA LEU A 515 4.79 -14.63 37.33
C LEU A 515 6.28 -14.34 37.19
N LYS A 516 7.11 -15.37 37.38
CA LYS A 516 8.56 -15.31 37.12
C LYS A 516 8.94 -15.55 35.65
N TYR A 517 7.98 -15.78 34.76
CA TYR A 517 8.23 -16.26 33.38
C TYR A 517 7.57 -15.35 32.33
N PHE A 518 8.06 -14.11 32.23
CA PHE A 518 7.76 -13.20 31.12
C PHE A 518 8.32 -13.63 29.74
N PRO A 519 9.48 -14.34 29.62
CA PRO A 519 10.03 -14.71 28.30
C PRO A 519 9.06 -15.55 27.45
N GLN A 520 8.31 -16.47 28.08
CA GLN A 520 7.35 -17.32 27.36
C GLN A 520 6.08 -16.59 26.90
N ILE A 521 5.84 -15.37 27.41
CA ILE A 521 4.65 -14.56 27.10
C ILE A 521 4.91 -13.66 25.88
N ALA A 522 6.16 -13.25 25.68
CA ALA A 522 6.59 -12.45 24.53
C ALA A 522 6.83 -13.30 23.27
N ASP A 523 6.83 -14.64 23.37
CA ASP A 523 6.98 -15.58 22.26
C ASP A 523 5.67 -15.71 21.44
N SER A 524 5.14 -14.58 20.98
CA SER A 524 4.01 -14.55 20.05
C SER A 524 4.20 -13.48 19.00
N HIS A 525 3.97 -13.83 17.74
CA HIS A 525 4.18 -12.91 16.63
C HIS A 525 2.99 -11.98 16.41
N GLY A 526 1.84 -12.25 17.06
CA GLY A 526 0.67 -11.36 16.97
C GLY A 526 -0.03 -11.42 15.61
N LEU A 527 0.15 -12.51 14.84
CA LEU A 527 -0.41 -12.68 13.49
C LEU A 527 -1.64 -13.59 13.45
N THR A 528 -1.66 -14.60 14.31
CA THR A 528 -2.82 -15.50 14.47
C THR A 528 -3.89 -14.83 15.32
N ASP A 529 -5.12 -15.32 15.20
CA ASP A 529 -6.24 -14.84 16.00
C ASP A 529 -5.96 -15.08 17.51
N GLU A 530 -5.31 -16.19 17.83
CA GLU A 530 -4.84 -16.55 19.16
C GLU A 530 -3.79 -15.57 19.69
N ASP A 531 -2.71 -15.33 18.93
CA ASP A 531 -1.62 -14.44 19.34
C ASP A 531 -2.14 -13.01 19.52
N ARG A 532 -3.03 -12.55 18.64
CA ARG A 532 -3.62 -11.21 18.72
C ARG A 532 -4.48 -11.05 19.95
N ALA A 533 -5.33 -12.03 20.26
CA ALA A 533 -6.11 -12.00 21.49
C ALA A 533 -5.21 -12.06 22.72
N TYR A 534 -4.17 -12.90 22.70
CA TYR A 534 -3.21 -13.03 23.77
C TYR A 534 -2.49 -11.70 24.04
N ASN A 535 -1.91 -11.08 23.01
CA ASN A 535 -1.20 -9.81 23.10
C ASN A 535 -2.13 -8.64 23.46
N PHE A 536 -3.35 -8.62 22.94
CA PHE A 536 -4.32 -7.60 23.31
C PHE A 536 -4.70 -7.67 24.79
N LEU A 537 -5.02 -8.87 25.29
CA LEU A 537 -5.35 -9.05 26.69
C LEU A 537 -4.18 -8.71 27.58
N PHE A 538 -2.98 -9.08 27.16
CA PHE A 538 -1.74 -8.72 27.85
C PHE A 538 -1.53 -7.19 27.90
N ALA A 539 -1.78 -6.48 26.79
CA ALA A 539 -1.50 -5.06 26.71
C ALA A 539 -2.58 -4.16 27.33
N ARG A 540 -3.87 -4.59 27.31
CA ARG A 540 -5.01 -3.69 27.63
C ARG A 540 -6.00 -4.24 28.64
N TYR A 541 -5.96 -5.52 28.99
CA TYR A 541 -6.94 -6.09 29.90
C TYR A 541 -6.35 -6.47 31.25
N ARG A 542 -6.92 -5.88 32.30
CA ARG A 542 -6.64 -6.28 33.67
C ARG A 542 -7.80 -7.13 34.20
N PRO A 543 -7.59 -8.44 34.48
CA PRO A 543 -8.63 -9.25 35.10
C PRO A 543 -8.94 -8.73 36.51
N PRO A 544 -10.19 -8.84 36.99
CA PRO A 544 -10.59 -8.44 38.34
C PRO A 544 -10.03 -9.45 39.37
N LEU A 545 -8.74 -9.32 39.68
CA LEU A 545 -8.02 -10.24 40.58
C LEU A 545 -8.52 -10.20 42.03
N GLY A 546 -9.18 -9.11 42.45
CA GLY A 546 -9.77 -8.97 43.78
C GLY A 546 -10.98 -9.87 44.03
N GLU A 547 -11.50 -10.57 43.02
CA GLU A 547 -12.53 -11.61 43.20
C GLU A 547 -11.93 -12.99 43.55
N ILE A 548 -10.59 -13.11 43.55
CA ILE A 548 -9.86 -14.39 43.63
C ILE A 548 -8.75 -14.33 44.69
N ASP A 549 -9.06 -13.75 45.85
CA ASP A 549 -8.18 -13.71 47.02
C ASP A 549 -7.66 -15.14 47.35
N ASP A 550 -6.38 -15.23 47.69
CA ASP A 550 -5.62 -16.47 48.00
C ASP A 550 -5.30 -17.42 46.83
N TYR A 551 -5.65 -17.11 45.58
CA TYR A 551 -5.24 -17.94 44.43
C TYR A 551 -4.06 -17.32 43.67
N LYS A 552 -3.16 -18.19 43.18
CA LYS A 552 -2.05 -17.79 42.30
C LYS A 552 -2.42 -18.02 40.84
N PHE A 553 -2.16 -17.05 39.98
CA PHE A 553 -2.32 -17.21 38.55
C PHE A 553 -1.31 -18.24 38.00
N MET A 554 -1.80 -19.19 37.21
CA MET A 554 -1.01 -20.27 36.62
C MET A 554 -0.72 -20.05 35.14
N GLY A 555 -1.68 -19.50 34.39
CA GLY A 555 -1.53 -19.30 32.96
C GLY A 555 -2.83 -18.90 32.28
N MET A 556 -2.69 -18.46 31.02
CA MET A 556 -3.80 -18.12 30.13
C MET A 556 -3.68 -18.96 28.87
N ARG A 557 -4.80 -19.51 28.40
CA ARG A 557 -4.89 -20.21 27.12
C ARG A 557 -6.00 -19.61 26.28
N ILE A 558 -5.76 -19.46 24.99
CA ILE A 558 -6.75 -18.99 24.03
C ILE A 558 -7.32 -20.20 23.30
N VAL A 559 -8.64 -20.28 23.21
CA VAL A 559 -9.33 -21.34 22.46
C VAL A 559 -10.43 -20.75 21.58
N PRO A 560 -10.69 -21.30 20.38
CA PRO A 560 -11.78 -20.83 19.53
C PRO A 560 -13.14 -20.82 20.25
N SER A 561 -13.95 -19.81 19.97
CA SER A 561 -15.34 -19.72 20.44
C SER A 561 -16.30 -20.30 19.39
N ARG A 562 -17.35 -20.98 19.85
CA ARG A 562 -18.43 -21.48 18.97
C ARG A 562 -19.42 -20.39 18.55
N LEU A 563 -19.32 -19.20 19.14
CA LEU A 563 -20.20 -18.05 18.86
C LEU A 563 -19.76 -17.23 17.64
N GLY A 564 -18.63 -17.60 16.99
CA GLY A 564 -17.97 -16.79 15.96
C GLY A 564 -17.81 -17.48 14.60
N SER A 565 -18.57 -18.53 14.28
CA SER A 565 -18.44 -19.15 12.95
C SER A 565 -19.06 -18.30 11.84
N ASP A 566 -20.08 -17.49 12.16
CA ASP A 566 -20.95 -16.87 11.15
C ASP A 566 -20.91 -15.33 11.15
N THR A 567 -20.46 -14.68 12.25
CA THR A 567 -20.56 -13.21 12.43
C THR A 567 -19.23 -12.50 12.75
N GLY A 568 -18.15 -13.24 13.03
CA GLY A 568 -16.86 -12.66 13.41
C GLY A 568 -15.95 -13.65 14.14
N ARG A 569 -14.65 -13.41 14.11
CA ARG A 569 -13.60 -14.27 14.70
C ARG A 569 -13.51 -14.02 16.20
N ILE A 570 -14.25 -14.83 16.97
CA ILE A 570 -14.31 -14.74 18.43
C ILE A 570 -13.53 -15.90 19.06
N VAL A 571 -12.66 -15.57 20.00
CA VAL A 571 -11.91 -16.52 20.82
C VAL A 571 -12.29 -16.39 22.29
N ARG A 572 -12.01 -17.44 23.08
CA ARG A 572 -12.16 -17.44 24.54
C ARG A 572 -10.77 -17.47 25.15
N ALA A 573 -10.49 -16.49 26.00
CA ALA A 573 -9.29 -16.48 26.83
C ALA A 573 -9.64 -17.06 28.19
N ILE A 574 -9.03 -18.18 28.53
CA ILE A 574 -9.28 -18.92 29.76
C ILE A 574 -8.07 -18.73 30.68
N TYR A 575 -8.32 -18.14 31.85
CA TYR A 575 -7.37 -17.88 32.90
C TYR A 575 -7.46 -18.98 33.96
N THR A 576 -6.33 -19.61 34.27
CA THR A 576 -6.25 -20.67 35.29
C THR A 576 -5.60 -20.13 36.55
N PHE A 577 -6.24 -20.36 37.69
CA PHE A 577 -5.76 -19.97 39.00
C PHE A 577 -5.70 -21.18 39.92
N ARG A 578 -4.68 -21.27 40.77
CA ARG A 578 -4.48 -22.37 41.70
C ARG A 578 -4.27 -21.89 43.11
N ASN A 579 -5.00 -22.48 44.04
CA ASN A 579 -4.76 -22.37 45.48
C ASN A 579 -4.37 -23.76 46.02
N PRO A 580 -3.21 -23.91 46.69
CA PRO A 580 -2.79 -25.18 47.27
C PRO A 580 -3.81 -25.84 48.21
N ALA A 581 -4.67 -25.06 48.87
CA ALA A 581 -5.68 -25.55 49.81
C ALA A 581 -7.06 -25.78 49.18
N ALA A 582 -7.41 -25.05 48.12
CA ALA A 582 -8.77 -25.00 47.57
C ALA A 582 -8.90 -25.50 46.11
N GLY A 583 -7.79 -25.91 45.48
CA GLY A 583 -7.78 -26.47 44.13
C GLY A 583 -7.62 -25.42 43.03
N GLU A 584 -8.02 -25.77 41.81
CA GLU A 584 -7.93 -24.92 40.63
C GLU A 584 -9.27 -24.28 40.29
N ARG A 585 -9.24 -23.04 39.82
CA ARG A 585 -10.39 -22.30 39.30
C ARG A 585 -10.03 -21.72 37.94
N GLU A 586 -10.93 -21.90 36.98
CA GLU A 586 -10.81 -21.30 35.66
C GLU A 586 -11.87 -20.22 35.48
N PHE A 587 -11.47 -19.12 34.84
CA PHE A 587 -12.34 -18.04 34.43
C PHE A 587 -12.09 -17.73 32.97
N PHE A 588 -13.05 -17.13 32.28
CA PHE A 588 -12.87 -16.75 30.89
C PHE A 588 -13.54 -15.44 30.50
N VAL A 589 -12.99 -14.83 29.46
CA VAL A 589 -13.58 -13.75 28.68
C VAL A 589 -13.58 -14.10 27.21
N ARG A 590 -14.50 -13.53 26.45
CA ARG A 590 -14.53 -13.64 24.99
C ARG A 590 -13.89 -12.39 24.39
N VAL A 591 -13.01 -12.61 23.43
CA VAL A 591 -12.36 -11.55 22.67
C VAL A 591 -12.73 -11.71 21.20
N ASP A 592 -13.23 -10.64 20.61
CA ASP A 592 -13.42 -10.52 19.19
C ASP A 592 -12.14 -9.95 18.57
N VAL A 593 -11.54 -10.70 17.65
CA VAL A 593 -10.32 -10.34 16.90
C VAL A 593 -10.61 -10.13 15.41
N THR A 594 -11.88 -9.96 15.03
CA THR A 594 -12.29 -9.80 13.62
C THR A 594 -11.61 -8.64 12.94
N HIS A 595 -11.54 -7.50 13.63
CA HIS A 595 -11.03 -6.24 13.13
C HIS A 595 -9.64 -5.93 13.72
N GLU A 596 -9.02 -4.87 13.23
CA GLU A 596 -7.67 -4.42 13.61
C GLU A 596 -7.47 -4.32 15.13
N PHE A 597 -8.43 -3.71 15.82
CA PHE A 597 -8.43 -3.56 17.27
C PHE A 597 -9.29 -4.65 17.93
N PRO A 598 -8.69 -5.59 18.67
CA PRO A 598 -9.48 -6.58 19.40
C PRO A 598 -10.32 -5.94 20.51
N MET A 599 -11.44 -6.58 20.85
CA MET A 599 -12.35 -6.11 21.89
C MET A 599 -12.93 -7.23 22.73
N ILE A 600 -13.18 -6.96 24.01
CA ILE A 600 -13.83 -7.91 24.91
C ILE A 600 -15.34 -7.85 24.69
N VAL A 601 -15.95 -9.00 24.39
CA VAL A 601 -17.38 -9.12 24.06
C VAL A 601 -18.17 -9.91 25.11
N SER A 602 -17.55 -10.28 26.23
CA SER A 602 -18.27 -10.87 27.36
C SER A 602 -17.75 -10.38 28.70
N PRO A 603 -18.59 -10.36 29.74
CA PRO A 603 -18.12 -10.15 31.10
C PRO A 603 -17.17 -11.28 31.54
N TRP A 604 -16.41 -11.02 32.60
CA TRP A 604 -15.61 -12.03 33.32
C TRP A 604 -16.55 -13.09 33.92
N GLN A 605 -16.32 -14.36 33.58
CA GLN A 605 -17.21 -15.46 33.97
C GLN A 605 -16.42 -16.69 34.42
N PRO A 606 -16.95 -17.50 35.36
CA PRO A 606 -16.35 -18.80 35.67
C PRO A 606 -16.39 -19.70 34.43
N TYR A 607 -15.28 -20.37 34.15
CA TYR A 607 -15.20 -21.34 33.07
C TYR A 607 -15.53 -22.74 33.61
N LEU A 608 -16.49 -23.40 32.96
CA LEU A 608 -16.85 -24.79 33.23
C LEU A 608 -16.73 -25.56 31.92
N GLU A 609 -15.86 -26.56 31.91
CA GLU A 609 -15.71 -27.42 30.75
C GLU A 609 -16.91 -28.37 30.62
N ARG A 610 -17.70 -28.21 29.55
CA ARG A 610 -18.83 -29.12 29.29
C ARG A 610 -18.31 -30.52 28.99
N GLY A 611 -18.50 -31.45 29.93
CA GLY A 611 -18.10 -32.86 29.80
C GLY A 611 -17.14 -33.33 30.90
N GLY A 612 -16.60 -32.42 31.72
CA GLY A 612 -15.94 -32.80 32.98
C GLY A 612 -16.98 -33.34 33.95
N ARG A 613 -16.70 -34.49 34.58
CA ARG A 613 -17.56 -35.04 35.64
C ARG A 613 -17.75 -33.98 36.73
N LEU A 614 -19.02 -33.69 37.04
CA LEU A 614 -19.44 -33.01 38.26
C LEU A 614 -18.92 -33.72 39.51
#